data_AF-A0A815XZH0-F1
#
_entry.id   AF-A0A815XZH0-F1
#
_cell.length_a   1.000
_cell.length_b   1.000
_cell.length_c   1.000
_cell.angle_alpha   90.00
_cell.angle_beta   90.00
_cell.angle_gamma   90.00
#
_symmetry.space_group_name_H-M   'P 1'
#
loop_
_entity.id
_entity.type
_entity.pdbx_description
1 polymer ?
#
loop_
_entity_poly.entity_id
_entity_poly.type
_entity_poly.pdbx_seq_one_letter_code
_entity_poly.pdbx_strand_id
1 'polypeptide(L)' 'MGSWAAWNGQTFENLHMVYWEGDTCSNELNQELIVYVQYGKKSRIILVRETSQCKLYMVFETKLVCEQYNLDAEK' A
#
# COMPACT_ATOMS: atom_id res chain seq x y z
N MET A 1 5.25 12.71 4.53
CA MET A 1 4.70 11.60 3.70
C MET A 1 5.63 11.39 2.52
N GLY A 2 6.12 10.17 2.26
CA GLY A 2 7.20 9.90 1.28
C GLY A 2 6.82 9.96 -0.20
N SER A 3 7.85 9.86 -1.05
CA SER A 3 7.78 9.81 -2.51
C SER A 3 7.48 8.40 -2.99
N TRP A 4 6.65 8.26 -4.04
CA TRP A 4 6.43 6.97 -4.69
C TRP A 4 7.76 6.43 -5.22
N ALA A 5 8.11 5.19 -4.85
CA ALA A 5 9.39 4.58 -5.19
C ALA A 5 9.25 3.46 -6.21
N ALA A 6 8.44 2.43 -5.90
CA ALA A 6 8.31 1.26 -6.76
C ALA A 6 7.05 0.44 -6.46
N TRP A 7 6.69 -0.42 -7.41
CA TRP A 7 5.84 -1.59 -7.18
C TRP A 7 6.70 -2.73 -6.61
N ASN A 8 6.38 -3.25 -5.42
CA ASN A 8 7.15 -4.35 -4.79
C ASN A 8 6.33 -5.64 -4.75
N GLY A 9 6.15 -6.22 -5.94
CA GLY A 9 5.44 -7.48 -6.13
C GLY A 9 3.95 -7.31 -6.42
N GLN A 10 3.45 -8.28 -7.18
CA GLN A 10 2.09 -8.36 -7.69
C GLN A 10 1.60 -9.79 -7.43
N THR A 11 0.54 -9.95 -6.64
CA THR A 11 -0.20 -11.22 -6.57
C THR A 11 -1.60 -11.01 -7.13
N PHE A 12 -2.32 -12.10 -7.38
CA PHE A 12 -3.68 -12.06 -7.91
C PHE A 12 -4.67 -11.32 -6.98
N GLU A 13 -4.33 -11.18 -5.70
CA GLU A 13 -5.18 -10.58 -4.68
C GLU A 13 -4.66 -9.23 -4.16
N ASN A 14 -3.36 -8.95 -4.34
CA ASN A 14 -2.70 -7.80 -3.71
C ASN A 14 -1.70 -7.12 -4.65
N LEU A 15 -1.69 -5.80 -4.59
CA LEU A 15 -0.77 -4.93 -5.31
C LEU A 15 0.00 -4.10 -4.28
N HIS A 16 1.33 -4.15 -4.29
CA HIS A 16 2.15 -3.50 -3.27
C HIS A 16 2.80 -2.23 -3.82
N MET A 17 2.41 -1.06 -3.29
CA MET A 17 3.15 0.17 -3.53
C MET A 17 4.12 0.40 -2.39
N VAL A 18 5.31 0.89 -2.72
CA VAL A 18 6.28 1.32 -1.74
C VAL A 18 6.59 2.79 -1.96
N TYR A 19 6.53 3.55 -0.88
CA TYR A 19 6.86 4.97 -0.81
C TYR A 19 8.07 5.12 0.10
N TRP A 20 9.15 5.69 -0.42
CA TRP A 20 10.40 5.93 0.29
C TRP A 20 10.63 7.43 0.48
N GLU A 21 11.64 7.80 1.26
CA GLU A 21 12.03 9.21 1.45
C GLU A 21 10.90 10.08 2.04
N GLY A 22 10.13 9.53 2.97
CA GLY A 22 9.25 10.33 3.82
C GLY A 22 10.03 11.21 4.80
N ASP A 23 9.29 11.93 5.64
CA ASP A 23 9.88 12.88 6.58
C ASP A 23 10.89 12.18 7.49
N THR A 24 11.95 12.89 7.88
CA THR A 24 12.92 12.36 8.84
C THR A 24 12.22 12.15 10.18
N CYS A 25 12.18 10.91 10.65
CA CYS A 25 11.43 10.50 11.84
C CYS A 25 12.32 10.18 13.04
N SER A 26 13.59 9.79 12.83
CA SER A 26 14.56 9.64 13.93
C SER A 26 15.96 9.37 13.38
N ASN A 27 17.00 9.93 14.02
CA ASN A 27 18.41 9.60 13.75
C ASN A 27 18.75 9.49 12.25
N GLU A 28 18.36 10.49 11.45
CA GLU A 28 18.60 10.54 10.00
C GLU A 28 17.88 9.46 9.16
N LEU A 29 17.01 8.65 9.78
CA LEU A 29 16.12 7.74 9.06
C LEU A 29 14.92 8.51 8.51
N ASN A 30 14.64 8.27 7.24
CA ASN A 30 13.45 8.77 6.56
C ASN A 30 12.32 7.76 6.68
N GLN A 31 11.09 8.26 6.76
CA GLN A 31 9.90 7.39 6.79
C GLN A 31 9.79 6.56 5.51
N GLU A 32 9.56 5.27 5.68
CA GLU A 32 9.16 4.33 4.63
C GLU A 32 7.69 3.96 4.83
N LEU A 33 6.92 3.92 3.76
CA LEU A 33 5.52 3.49 3.77
C LEU A 33 5.31 2.39 2.73
N ILE A 34 4.83 1.24 3.19
CA ILE A 34 4.37 0.17 2.32
C ILE A 34 2.84 0.20 2.29
N VAL A 35 2.27 0.33 1.10
CA VAL A 35 0.82 0.31 0.89
C VAL A 35 0.44 -0.99 0.20
N TYR A 36 -0.41 -1.76 0.88
CA TYR A 36 -1.03 -2.97 0.36
C TYR A 36 -2.39 -2.60 -0.20
N VAL A 37 -2.55 -2.75 -1.51
CA VAL A 37 -3.83 -2.53 -2.17
C VAL A 37 -4.52 -3.87 -2.33
N GLN A 38 -5.68 -4.01 -1.72
CA GLN A 38 -6.51 -5.22 -1.79
C GLN A 38 -7.88 -4.89 -2.38
N TYR A 39 -8.59 -5.93 -2.81
CA TYR A 39 -9.95 -5.78 -3.27
C TYR A 39 -10.90 -5.33 -2.15
N GLY A 40 -11.78 -4.38 -2.48
CA GLY A 40 -13.08 -4.31 -1.82
C GLY A 40 -14.01 -3.29 -2.43
N LYS A 41 -15.24 -3.25 -1.92
CA LYS A 41 -16.36 -2.56 -2.58
C LYS A 41 -16.29 -1.03 -2.51
N LYS A 42 -15.43 -0.47 -1.66
CA LYS A 42 -15.27 0.97 -1.48
C LYS A 42 -13.79 1.31 -1.46
N SER A 43 -13.44 2.47 -2.03
CA SER A 43 -12.09 3.02 -1.93
C SER A 43 -11.89 3.60 -0.53
N ARG A 44 -11.08 2.96 0.30
CA ARG A 44 -10.83 3.41 1.69
C ARG A 44 -9.55 2.83 2.27
N ILE A 45 -8.97 3.56 3.21
CA ILE A 45 -7.91 3.04 4.08
C ILE A 45 -8.59 2.20 5.17
N ILE A 46 -8.16 0.96 5.33
CA ILE A 46 -8.71 0.06 6.35
C ILE A 46 -7.77 -0.12 7.54
N LEU A 47 -6.47 0.10 7.34
CA LEU A 47 -5.46 -0.03 8.38
C LEU A 47 -4.28 0.89 8.07
N VAL A 48 -3.79 1.56 9.10
CA VAL A 48 -2.49 2.23 9.12
C VAL A 48 -1.81 1.81 10.42
N ARG A 49 -0.59 1.28 10.33
CA ARG A 49 0.17 0.82 11.49
C ARG A 49 1.64 1.08 11.30
N GLU A 50 2.32 1.48 12.37
CA GLU A 50 3.78 1.50 12.43
C GLU A 50 4.29 0.09 12.77
N THR A 51 5.15 -0.47 11.91
CA THR A 51 5.67 -1.84 12.05
C THR A 51 7.04 -1.86 12.73
N SER A 52 7.84 -0.83 12.50
CA SER A 52 9.08 -0.54 13.20
C SER A 52 9.31 0.97 13.17
N GLN A 53 10.33 1.43 13.91
CA GLN A 53 10.74 2.83 13.85
C GLN A 53 10.90 3.27 12.38
N CYS A 54 10.20 4.35 12.02
CA CYS A 54 10.22 4.93 10.68
C CYS A 54 9.62 4.07 9.56
N LYS A 55 8.96 2.95 9.86
CA LYS A 55 8.29 2.11 8.85
C LYS A 55 6.80 2.00 9.12
N LEU A 56 6.03 2.44 8.15
CA LEU A 56 4.58 2.42 8.15
C LEU A 56 4.08 1.36 7.18
N TYR A 57 2.98 0.76 7.56
CA TYR A 57 2.20 -0.17 6.78
C TYR A 57 0.78 0.37 6.66
N MET A 58 0.27 0.44 5.43
CA MET A 58 -1.09 0.83 5.12
C MET A 58 -1.78 -0.23 4.30
N VAL A 59 -3.05 -0.50 4.58
CA VAL A 59 -3.92 -1.27 3.69
C VAL A 59 -4.97 -0.37 3.11
N PHE A 60 -5.04 -0.35 1.78
CA PHE A 60 -6.01 0.38 1.00
C PHE A 60 -6.91 -0.61 0.25
N GLU A 61 -8.21 -0.50 0.49
CA GLU A 61 -9.23 -1.29 -0.17
C GLU A 61 -9.74 -0.52 -1.39
N THR A 62 -9.85 -1.16 -2.57
CA THR A 62 -10.46 -0.54 -3.75
C THR A 62 -11.01 -1.57 -4.74
N LYS A 63 -12.02 -1.18 -5.54
CA LYS A 63 -12.57 -2.02 -6.62
C LYS A 63 -11.63 -2.13 -7.82
N LEU A 64 -10.74 -1.16 -8.00
CA LEU A 64 -9.84 -1.07 -9.16
C LEU A 64 -8.89 -2.27 -9.27
N VAL A 65 -8.62 -2.98 -8.16
CA VAL A 65 -7.88 -4.24 -8.19
C VAL A 65 -8.61 -5.25 -9.10
N CYS A 66 -9.94 -5.33 -9.06
CA CYS A 66 -10.69 -6.25 -9.92
C CYS A 66 -10.63 -5.89 -11.40
N GLU A 67 -10.74 -4.60 -11.74
CA GLU A 67 -10.69 -4.13 -13.13
C GLU A 67 -9.35 -4.47 -13.80
N GLN A 68 -8.28 -4.49 -13.01
CA GLN A 68 -6.94 -4.82 -13.50
C GLN A 68 -6.66 -6.33 -13.59
N TYR A 69 -7.43 -7.19 -12.89
CA TYR A 69 -7.26 -8.65 -12.89
C TYR A 69 -8.49 -9.46 -13.36
N ASN A 70 -9.54 -8.82 -13.88
CA ASN A 70 -10.82 -9.48 -14.23
C ASN A 70 -11.42 -10.33 -13.09
N LEU A 71 -11.20 -9.95 -11.83
CA LEU A 71 -11.74 -10.65 -10.66
C LEU A 71 -13.27 -10.51 -10.50
N ASP A 72 -13.90 -9.63 -11.28
CA ASP A 72 -15.36 -9.46 -11.33
C ASP A 72 -16.04 -10.37 -12.38
N ALA A 73 -15.31 -11.25 -13.08
CA ALA A 73 -15.86 -12.12 -14.13
C ALA A 73 -16.64 -13.35 -13.61
N GLU A 74 -16.68 -13.60 -12.30
CA GLU A 74 -17.40 -14.75 -11.73
C GLU A 74 -18.22 -14.35 -10.50
N LYS A 75 -19.36 -13.66 -10.71
CA LYS A 75 -20.54 -13.77 -9.84
C LYS A 75 -21.84 -13.62 -10.61
#